data_AF-A0A846NCN0-F1
#
_entry.id   AF-A0A846NCN0-F1
#
_cell.length_a   1.000
_cell.length_b   1.000
_cell.length_c   1.000
_cell.angle_alpha   90.00
_cell.angle_beta   90.00
_cell.angle_gamma   90.00
#
_symmetry.space_group_name_H-M   'P 1'
#
loop_
_entity.id
_entity.type
_entity.pdbx_description
1 polymer ?
#
loop_
_entity_poly.entity_id
_entity_poly.type
_entity_poly.pdbx_seq_one_letter_code
_entity_poly.pdbx_strand_id
1 'polypeptide(L)' 'MSNTIEPFSARLGGATGISPYQAKVERRLSDLAGYFLHRTVAEKMLRNGENPVIYEVFEIPQEPVEGMFNVCCTV' A
#
# COMPACT_ATOMS: atom_id res chain seq x y z
N MET A 1 -28.07 -5.48 13.08
CA MET A 1 -27.36 -6.78 13.01
C MET A 1 -25.89 -6.46 13.23
N SER A 2 -25.21 -7.09 14.17
CA SER A 2 -23.76 -6.92 14.27
C SER A 2 -23.15 -7.59 13.04
N ASN A 3 -22.49 -6.82 12.17
CA ASN A 3 -21.64 -7.39 11.14
C ASN A 3 -20.42 -7.99 11.86
N THR A 4 -20.58 -9.21 12.37
CA THR A 4 -19.49 -9.92 13.04
C THR A 4 -18.58 -10.47 11.96
N ILE A 5 -17.39 -9.90 11.81
CA ILE A 5 -16.36 -10.43 10.90
C ILE A 5 -15.88 -11.76 11.48
N GLU A 6 -15.64 -12.75 10.62
CA GLU A 6 -14.97 -13.96 11.05
C GLU A 6 -13.54 -13.65 11.53
N PRO A 7 -13.13 -14.12 12.72
CA PRO A 7 -11.76 -13.98 13.18
C PRO A 7 -10.78 -14.56 12.15
N PHE A 8 -9.72 -13.83 11.84
CA PHE A 8 -8.68 -14.26 10.93
C PHE A 8 -7.30 -14.10 11.55
N SER A 9 -6.31 -14.79 10.97
CA SER A 9 -4.90 -14.64 11.32
C SER A 9 -4.10 -14.31 10.06
N ALA A 10 -3.17 -13.38 10.18
CA ALA A 10 -2.23 -13.06 9.12
C ALA A 10 -0.80 -13.01 9.68
N ARG A 11 0.16 -13.37 8.83
CA ARG A 11 1.59 -13.34 9.15
C ARG A 11 2.21 -12.08 8.58
N LEU A 12 2.92 -11.34 9.43
CA LEU A 12 3.81 -10.26 9.02
C LEU A 12 5.19 -10.84 8.70
N GLY A 13 5.62 -10.72 7.46
CA GLY A 13 6.86 -11.26 6.91
C GLY A 13 8.02 -10.25 6.86
N GLY A 14 7.84 -9.03 7.39
CA GLY A 14 8.82 -7.96 7.28
C GLY A 14 8.96 -7.52 5.82
N ALA A 15 10.07 -7.88 5.17
CA ALA A 15 10.34 -7.51 3.77
C ALA A 15 9.38 -8.15 2.75
N THR A 16 8.58 -9.15 3.13
CA THR A 16 7.58 -9.78 2.26
C THR A 16 6.14 -9.32 2.53
N GLY A 17 5.94 -8.35 3.42
CA GLY A 17 4.62 -7.78 3.71
C GLY A 17 3.74 -8.68 4.60
N ILE A 18 2.43 -8.64 4.39
CA ILE A 18 1.42 -9.40 5.15
C ILE A 18 0.81 -10.51 4.29
N SER A 19 0.54 -11.69 4.87
CA SER A 19 -0.12 -12.80 4.17
C SER A 19 -1.06 -13.61 5.09
N PRO A 20 -2.27 -14.01 4.64
CA PRO A 20 -2.85 -13.66 3.34
C PRO A 20 -3.26 -12.18 3.28
N TYR A 21 -3.18 -11.58 2.09
CA TYR A 21 -3.74 -10.26 1.80
C TYR A 21 -4.86 -10.41 0.77
N GLN A 22 -5.78 -9.45 0.72
CA GLN A 22 -6.90 -9.44 -0.23
C GLN A 22 -6.68 -8.44 -1.36
N ALA A 23 -5.98 -7.34 -1.09
CA ALA A 23 -5.63 -6.34 -2.10
C ALA A 23 -4.14 -6.00 -2.06
N LYS A 24 -3.58 -5.72 -3.24
CA LYS A 24 -2.24 -5.17 -3.42
C LYS A 24 -2.33 -3.87 -4.22
N VAL A 25 -1.70 -2.81 -3.73
CA VAL A 25 -1.62 -1.51 -4.40
C VAL A 25 -0.17 -1.14 -4.62
N GLU A 26 0.21 -0.82 -5.85
CA GLU A 26 1.53 -0.27 -6.16
C GLU A 26 1.46 1.25 -6.22
N ARG A 27 2.48 1.91 -5.66
CA ARG A 27 2.67 3.36 -5.80
C ARG A 27 3.98 3.61 -6.51
N ARG A 28 3.90 4.25 -7.68
CA ARG A 28 5.04 4.54 -8.55
C ARG A 28 5.47 5.99 -8.40
N LEU A 29 6.67 6.29 -8.91
CA LEU A 29 7.22 7.64 -8.91
C LEU A 29 6.27 8.67 -9.53
N SER A 30 5.58 8.30 -10.61
CA SER A 30 4.57 9.14 -11.26
C SER A 30 3.44 9.56 -10.33
N ASP A 31 3.02 8.69 -9.41
CA ASP A 31 1.92 8.93 -8.47
C ASP A 31 2.33 9.94 -7.38
N LEU A 32 3.64 10.08 -7.16
CA LEU A 32 4.24 10.83 -6.06
C LEU A 32 5.15 11.98 -6.55
N ALA A 33 5.12 12.31 -7.84
CA ALA A 33 6.12 13.21 -8.45
C ALA A 33 6.21 14.59 -7.76
N GLY A 34 5.09 15.10 -7.22
CA GLY A 34 5.03 16.37 -6.50
C GLY A 34 5.42 16.33 -5.02
N TYR A 35 5.70 15.15 -4.46
CA TYR A 35 5.94 14.96 -3.01
C TYR A 35 7.43 15.00 -2.63
N PHE A 36 8.33 14.86 -3.59
CA PHE A 36 9.77 14.83 -3.33
C PHE A 36 10.36 16.24 -3.22
N LEU A 37 11.18 16.48 -2.19
CA LEU A 37 11.94 17.73 -2.03
C LEU A 37 12.79 18.04 -3.27
N HIS A 38 13.47 17.02 -3.81
CA HIS A 38 14.29 17.13 -5.02
C HIS A 38 13.46 16.85 -6.28
N ARG A 39 12.46 17.69 -6.53
CA ARG A 39 11.53 17.56 -7.66
C ARG A 39 12.23 17.39 -9.02
N THR A 40 13.32 18.11 -9.26
CA THR A 40 14.06 18.05 -10.54
C THR A 40 14.65 16.66 -10.83
N VAL A 41 14.99 15.90 -9.80
CA VAL A 41 15.49 14.52 -9.93
C VAL A 41 14.35 13.59 -10.32
N ALA A 42 13.23 13.62 -9.59
CA ALA A 42 12.04 12.84 -9.89
C ALA A 42 11.52 13.09 -11.31
N GLU A 43 11.44 14.37 -11.71
CA GLU A 43 11.03 14.73 -13.08
C GLU A 43 12.02 14.25 -14.14
N LYS A 44 13.32 14.29 -13.86
CA LYS A 44 14.34 13.77 -14.79
C LYS A 44 14.17 12.27 -15.00
N MET A 45 13.98 11.50 -13.93
CA MET A 45 13.73 10.07 -14.00
C MET A 45 12.48 9.78 -14.86
N LEU A 46 11.37 10.46 -14.59
CA LEU A 46 10.13 10.29 -15.35
C LEU A 46 10.31 10.65 -16.84
N ARG A 47 11.04 11.72 -17.16
CA ARG A 47 11.37 12.09 -18.55
C ARG A 47 12.24 11.04 -19.25
N ASN A 48 13.10 10.36 -18.53
CA ASN A 48 13.91 9.25 -19.04
C ASN A 48 13.11 7.95 -19.20
N GLY A 49 11.83 7.93 -18.84
CA GLY A 49 10.99 6.72 -18.82
C GLY A 49 11.19 5.85 -17.57
N GLU A 50 11.95 6.32 -16.58
CA GLU A 50 12.15 5.63 -15.31
C GLU A 50 10.94 5.94 -14.40
N ASN A 51 10.02 4.97 -14.27
CA ASN A 51 8.88 5.07 -13.37
C ASN A 51 8.90 3.92 -12.32
N PRO A 52 9.87 3.95 -11.38
CA PRO A 52 10.04 2.88 -10.41
C PRO A 52 8.84 2.78 -9.45
N VAL A 53 8.63 1.59 -8.91
CA VAL A 53 7.77 1.39 -7.74
C VAL A 53 8.49 2.00 -6.54
N ILE A 54 7.78 2.81 -5.75
CA ILE A 54 8.27 3.45 -4.54
C ILE A 54 7.92 2.60 -3.31
N TYR A 55 6.67 2.15 -3.23
CA TYR A 55 6.23 1.20 -2.22
C TYR A 55 5.03 0.40 -2.72
N GLU A 56 4.81 -0.75 -2.08
CA GLU A 56 3.64 -1.59 -2.29
C GLU A 56 2.82 -1.65 -1.00
N VAL A 57 1.50 -1.65 -1.11
CA VAL A 57 0.58 -1.83 0.02
C VAL A 57 -0.10 -3.17 -0.12
N PHE A 58 -0.12 -3.96 0.95
CA PHE A 58 -0.83 -5.22 1.05
C PHE A 58 -1.92 -5.08 2.13
N GLU A 59 -3.18 -5.27 1.75
CA GLU A 59 -4.32 -4.92 2.58
C GLU A 59 -5.24 -6.12 2.87
N ILE A 60 -5.78 -6.13 4.09
CA ILE A 60 -6.92 -6.94 4.51
C ILE A 60 -8.02 -5.94 4.90
N PRO A 61 -8.75 -5.40 3.92
CA PRO A 61 -9.76 -4.37 4.15
C PRO A 61 -10.99 -4.95 4.86
N GLN A 62 -11.68 -4.11 5.61
CA GLN A 62 -12.98 -4.35 6.19
C GLN A 62 -14.02 -3.42 5.58
N GLU A 63 -15.28 -3.80 5.66
CA GLU A 63 -16.37 -2.86 5.38
C GLU A 63 -16.25 -1.64 6.31
N PRO A 64 -16.48 -0.42 5.82
CA PRO A 64 -16.34 0.80 6.61
C PRO A 64 -17.52 0.95 7.58
N VAL A 65 -17.48 0.17 8.65
CA VAL A 65 -18.46 0.13 9.74
C VAL A 65 -17.78 0.59 11.02
N GLU A 66 -18.50 1.32 11.87
CA GLU A 66 -18.00 1.79 13.16
C GLU A 66 -17.47 0.63 14.01
N GLY A 67 -16.30 0.85 14.64
CA GLY A 67 -15.65 -0.14 15.49
C GLY A 67 -14.77 -1.16 14.76
N MET A 68 -14.71 -1.11 13.42
CA MET A 68 -13.85 -1.99 12.62
C MET A 68 -12.51 -1.35 12.26
N PHE A 69 -11.48 -2.18 12.20
CA PHE A 69 -10.14 -1.78 11.78
C PHE A 69 -9.72 -2.51 10.52
N ASN A 70 -9.19 -1.77 9.57
CA ASN A 70 -8.42 -2.34 8.47
C ASN A 70 -7.02 -2.70 8.96
N VAL A 71 -6.42 -3.71 8.33
CA VAL A 71 -5.00 -4.04 8.52
C VAL A 71 -4.30 -3.96 7.17
N CYS A 72 -3.18 -3.25 7.11
CA CYS A 72 -2.33 -3.22 5.94
C CYS A 72 -0.84 -3.11 6.32
N CYS A 73 0.02 -3.45 5.37
CA CYS A 73 1.46 -3.31 5.48
C CYS A 73 2.02 -2.70 4.20
N THR A 74 2.95 -1.76 4.35
CA THR A 74 3.74 -1.21 3.25
C THR A 74 5.12 -1.85 3.21
N VAL A 75 5.57 -2.24 2.02
CA VAL A 75 6.92 -2.74 1.74
C VAL A 75 7.63 -1.78 0.80
#